data_AF-A0A3S5AW85-F1
#
_entry.id   AF-A0A3S5AW85-F1
#
_cell.length_a   1.000
_cell.length_b   1.000
_cell.length_c   1.000
_cell.angle_alpha   90.00
_cell.angle_beta   90.00
_cell.angle_gamma   90.00
#
_symmetry.space_group_name_H-M   'P 1'
#
loop_
_entity.id
_entity.type
_entity.pdbx_description
1 polymer ?
#
loop_
_entity_poly.entity_id
_entity_poly.type
_entity_poly.pdbx_seq_one_letter_code
_entity_poly.pdbx_strand_id
1 'polypeptide(L)'
;MAFDSSAVLLRQPEISQMSAEENATELAGLPASHPTRLEAIAAHAGLSYIGLPGQGRIGSVVNGAGLAMATMDLIHLHGGKAANFLDLGGGVSQDQVVKAFGILTGKSNSILDFIITFLSI
;
A
#
# COMPACT_ATOMS: atom_id res chain seq x y z
N MET A 1 5.44 20.83 8.94
CA MET A 1 6.83 20.39 8.70
C MET A 1 6.77 18.92 8.34
N ALA A 2 7.47 18.49 7.29
CA ALA A 2 7.60 17.07 6.96
C ALA A 2 8.90 16.54 7.56
N PHE A 3 8.84 15.40 8.25
CA PHE A 3 10.02 14.72 8.77
C PHE A 3 10.46 13.64 7.78
N ASP A 4 11.77 13.41 7.66
CA ASP A 4 12.30 12.24 6.97
C ASP A 4 12.10 11.02 7.87
N SER A 5 11.15 10.15 7.50
CA SER A 5 10.80 8.95 8.27
C SER A 5 11.99 8.03 8.52
N SER A 6 12.91 7.90 7.55
CA SER A 6 14.07 7.00 7.68
C SER A 6 15.10 7.57 8.64
N ALA A 7 15.34 8.88 8.57
CA ALA A 7 16.27 9.57 9.46
C ALA A 7 15.75 9.62 10.90
N VAL A 8 14.45 9.88 11.07
CA VAL A 8 13.80 9.92 12.39
C VAL A 8 13.83 8.55 13.05
N LEU A 9 13.49 7.48 12.34
CA LEU A 9 13.51 6.12 12.89
C LEU A 9 14.89 5.74 13.46
N LEU A 10 15.96 6.15 12.79
CA LEU A 10 17.33 5.78 13.16
C LEU A 10 17.98 6.71 14.20
N ARG A 11 17.63 8.00 14.20
CA ARG A 11 18.34 9.02 14.98
C ARG A 11 17.50 9.68 16.07
N GLN A 12 16.17 9.54 16.01
CA GLN A 12 15.22 10.21 16.89
C GLN A 12 14.04 9.25 17.22
N PRO A 13 14.31 8.14 17.92
CA PRO A 13 13.32 7.12 18.21
C PRO A 13 12.12 7.67 19.00
N GLU A 14 12.33 8.70 19.84
CA GLU A 14 11.27 9.37 20.58
C GLU A 14 10.22 10.01 19.67
N ILE A 15 10.62 10.65 18.57
CA ILE A 15 9.69 11.26 17.60
C ILE A 15 8.93 10.16 16.85
N SER A 16 9.61 9.07 16.51
CA SER A 16 8.98 7.92 15.87
C SER A 16 7.91 7.28 16.75
N GLN A 17 8.17 7.13 18.06
CA GLN A 17 7.21 6.55 19.00
C GLN A 17 5.98 7.45 19.19
N MET A 18 6.18 8.76 19.35
CA MET A 18 5.08 9.72 19.46
C MET A 18 4.17 9.68 18.22
N SER A 19 4.78 9.63 17.02
CA SER A 19 4.01 9.54 15.77
C SER A 19 3.24 8.22 15.63
N ALA A 20 3.76 7.12 16.18
CA ALA A 20 3.10 5.81 16.14
C ALA A 20 1.91 5.74 17.11
N GLU A 21 2.04 6.30 18.30
CA GLU A 21 0.96 6.35 19.31
C GLU A 21 -0.22 7.24 18.87
N GLU A 22 0.09 8.40 18.28
CA GLU A 22 -0.91 9.30 17.70
C GLU A 22 -1.69 8.60 16.58
N ASN A 23 -0.98 7.99 15.63
CA ASN A 23 -1.58 7.25 14.53
C ASN A 23 -2.40 6.05 15.01
N ALA A 24 -1.95 5.28 16.00
CA ALA A 24 -2.68 4.12 16.51
C ALA A 24 -4.06 4.48 17.07
N THR A 25 -4.15 5.63 17.75
CA THR A 25 -5.39 6.16 18.31
C THR A 25 -6.36 6.58 17.22
N GLU A 26 -5.88 7.25 16.18
CA GLU A 26 -6.67 7.66 15.02
C GLU A 26 -7.15 6.45 14.21
N LEU A 27 -6.25 5.48 13.97
CA LEU A 27 -6.52 4.25 13.25
C LEU A 27 -7.61 3.40 13.90
N ALA A 28 -7.74 3.42 15.22
CA ALA A 28 -8.77 2.69 15.97
C ALA A 28 -10.20 3.18 15.65
N GLY A 29 -10.36 4.48 15.36
CA GLY A 29 -11.64 5.09 15.01
C GLY A 29 -12.08 4.89 13.55
N LEU A 30 -11.17 4.47 12.68
CA LEU A 30 -11.44 4.31 11.24
C LEU A 30 -12.04 2.93 10.91
N PRO A 31 -12.90 2.82 9.89
CA PRO A 31 -13.41 1.52 9.44
C PRO A 31 -12.28 0.63 8.90
N ALA A 32 -12.46 -0.70 8.97
CA ALA A 32 -11.46 -1.67 8.51
C ALA A 32 -11.04 -1.48 7.04
N SER A 33 -11.96 -1.01 6.20
CA SER A 33 -11.74 -0.73 4.77
C SER A 33 -11.17 0.67 4.49
N HIS A 34 -10.92 1.50 5.51
CA HIS A 34 -10.39 2.84 5.31
C HIS A 34 -8.98 2.78 4.72
N PRO A 35 -8.65 3.57 3.68
CA PRO A 35 -7.34 3.52 3.02
C PRO A 35 -6.18 3.67 4.01
N THR A 36 -6.22 4.67 4.90
CA THR A 36 -5.19 4.90 5.94
C THR A 36 -4.95 3.67 6.83
N ARG A 37 -6.00 2.92 7.16
CA ARG A 37 -5.85 1.69 7.97
C ARG A 37 -5.20 0.57 7.17
N LEU A 38 -5.57 0.42 5.91
CA LEU A 38 -4.95 -0.55 5.01
C LEU A 38 -3.47 -0.22 4.75
N GLU A 39 -3.13 1.06 4.62
CA GLU A 39 -1.75 1.56 4.50
C GLU A 39 -0.92 1.19 5.73
N ALA A 40 -1.45 1.41 6.93
CA ALA A 40 -0.79 0.99 8.17
C ALA A 40 -0.58 -0.54 8.21
N ILE A 41 -1.61 -1.33 7.88
CA ILE A 41 -1.50 -2.80 7.85
C ILE A 41 -0.44 -3.27 6.84
N ALA A 42 -0.40 -2.64 5.66
CA ALA A 42 0.59 -2.91 4.63
C ALA A 42 2.01 -2.60 5.12
N ALA A 43 2.21 -1.44 5.75
CA ALA A 43 3.51 -1.03 6.28
C ALA A 43 4.04 -2.03 7.32
N HIS A 44 3.20 -2.54 8.23
CA HIS A 44 3.57 -3.58 9.19
C HIS A 44 3.92 -4.93 8.53
N ALA A 45 3.38 -5.19 7.33
CA ALA A 45 3.70 -6.36 6.53
C ALA A 45 4.95 -6.17 5.64
N GLY A 46 5.60 -5.00 5.70
CA GLY A 46 6.72 -4.65 4.82
C GLY A 46 6.27 -4.42 3.37
N LEU A 47 5.03 -3.98 3.17
CA LEU A 47 4.43 -3.68 1.88
C LEU A 47 4.19 -2.18 1.77
N SER A 48 4.33 -1.63 0.57
CA SER A 48 3.97 -0.23 0.29
C SER A 48 2.63 -0.19 -0.42
N TYR A 49 1.56 0.08 0.33
CA TYR A 49 0.21 0.25 -0.19
C TYR A 49 -0.18 1.72 -0.15
N ILE A 50 -0.90 2.19 -1.17
CA ILE A 50 -1.59 3.49 -1.15
C ILE A 50 -2.98 3.29 -1.73
N GLY A 51 -4.01 3.67 -0.97
CA GLY A 51 -5.39 3.62 -1.44
C GLY A 51 -5.71 4.82 -2.33
N LEU A 52 -5.96 4.61 -3.62
CA LEU A 52 -6.30 5.74 -4.50
C LEU A 52 -7.74 6.21 -4.27
N PRO A 53 -7.97 7.53 -4.16
CA PRO A 53 -9.32 8.08 -4.09
C PRO A 53 -10.03 7.96 -5.45
N GLY A 54 -11.33 7.63 -5.42
CA GLY A 54 -12.18 7.55 -6.62
C GLY A 54 -12.67 6.14 -6.95
N GLN A 55 -13.30 5.99 -8.11
CA GLN A 55 -14.00 4.77 -8.54
C GLN A 55 -13.07 3.78 -9.30
N GLY A 56 -11.80 3.71 -8.92
CA GLY A 56 -10.89 2.73 -9.51
C GLY A 56 -11.31 1.30 -9.15
N ARG A 57 -11.28 0.40 -10.15
CA ARG A 57 -11.72 -1.00 -9.98
C ARG A 57 -10.62 -2.02 -10.32
N ILE A 58 -9.46 -1.56 -10.78
CA ILE A 58 -8.33 -2.41 -11.12
C ILE A 58 -7.32 -2.36 -9.97
N GLY A 59 -7.12 -3.48 -9.27
CA GLY A 59 -6.08 -3.60 -8.26
C GLY A 59 -4.74 -3.95 -8.88
N SER A 60 -3.66 -3.32 -8.43
CA SER A 60 -2.30 -3.67 -8.85
C SER A 60 -1.61 -4.48 -7.77
N VAL A 61 -0.80 -5.47 -8.14
CA VAL A 61 0.15 -6.16 -7.24
C VAL A 61 1.47 -6.29 -7.98
N VAL A 62 2.49 -5.59 -7.51
CA VAL A 62 3.74 -5.45 -8.25
C VAL A 62 4.96 -5.60 -7.35
N ASN A 63 6.05 -6.18 -7.86
CA ASN A 63 7.35 -6.15 -7.21
C ASN A 63 8.21 -4.97 -7.72
N GLY A 64 8.32 -3.93 -6.91
CA GLY A 64 9.11 -2.74 -7.18
C GLY A 64 8.24 -1.52 -7.52
N ALA A 65 8.48 -0.42 -6.80
CA ALA A 65 7.77 0.85 -6.95
C ALA A 65 7.76 1.39 -8.39
N GLY A 66 8.88 1.28 -9.12
CA GLY A 66 8.96 1.77 -10.50
C GLY A 66 8.03 1.02 -11.45
N LEU A 67 7.93 -0.30 -11.29
CA LEU A 67 7.02 -1.13 -12.07
C LEU A 67 5.57 -0.88 -11.63
N ALA A 68 5.33 -0.65 -10.34
CA ALA A 68 3.99 -0.32 -9.83
C ALA A 68 3.46 0.99 -10.42
N MET A 69 4.31 2.02 -10.48
CA MET A 69 3.97 3.29 -11.14
C MET A 69 3.73 3.11 -12.64
N ALA A 70 4.60 2.38 -13.35
CA ALA A 70 4.42 2.13 -14.78
C ALA A 70 3.12 1.36 -15.09
N THR A 71 2.75 0.39 -14.24
CA THR A 71 1.49 -0.33 -14.37
C THR A 71 0.29 0.60 -14.20
N MET A 72 0.33 1.54 -13.25
CA MET A 72 -0.72 2.54 -13.09
C MET A 72 -0.82 3.47 -14.30
N ASP A 73 0.31 3.91 -14.84
CA ASP A 73 0.36 4.74 -16.05
C ASP A 73 -0.24 3.99 -17.24
N LEU A 74 0.06 2.70 -17.40
CA LEU A 74 -0.53 1.85 -18.44
C LEU A 74 -2.05 1.70 -18.26
N ILE A 75 -2.52 1.48 -17.03
CA ILE A 75 -3.97 1.43 -16.74
C ILE A 75 -4.63 2.74 -17.17
N HIS A 76 -4.04 3.87 -16.79
CA HIS A 76 -4.58 5.19 -17.11
C HIS A 76 -4.56 5.47 -18.62
N LEU A 77 -3.46 5.14 -19.30
CA LEU A 77 -3.29 5.32 -20.75
C LEU A 77 -4.38 4.59 -21.56
N HIS A 78 -4.84 3.43 -21.07
CA HIS A 78 -5.91 2.66 -21.70
C HIS A 78 -7.32 3.02 -21.19
N GLY A 79 -7.47 4.14 -20.47
CA GLY A 79 -8.76 4.63 -19.97
C GLY A 79 -9.27 3.91 -18.71
N GLY A 80 -8.48 3.02 -18.13
CA GLY A 80 -8.77 2.37 -16.87
C GLY A 80 -8.50 3.27 -15.66
N LYS A 81 -8.94 2.83 -14.49
CA LYS A 81 -8.67 3.51 -13.21
C LYS A 81 -8.16 2.50 -12.18
N ALA A 82 -6.92 2.69 -11.75
CA ALA A 82 -6.34 1.93 -10.66
C ALA A 82 -7.07 2.21 -9.35
N ALA A 83 -7.27 1.17 -8.55
CA ALA A 83 -7.94 1.23 -7.25
C ALA A 83 -6.95 1.45 -6.10
N ASN A 84 -5.68 1.16 -6.34
CA ASN A 84 -4.59 1.23 -5.38
C ASN A 84 -3.25 1.29 -6.11
N PHE A 85 -2.23 1.66 -5.36
CA PHE A 85 -0.83 1.33 -5.60
C PHE A 85 -0.46 0.25 -4.58
N LEU A 86 0.22 -0.82 -5.01
CA LEU A 86 0.75 -1.84 -4.10
C LEU A 86 2.06 -2.40 -4.61
N ASP A 87 3.13 -2.07 -3.89
CA ASP A 87 4.49 -2.57 -4.09
C ASP A 87 4.88 -3.54 -2.99
N LEU A 88 5.29 -4.75 -3.39
CA LEU A 88 5.75 -5.80 -2.49
C LEU A 88 7.25 -5.75 -2.17
N GLY A 89 8.01 -4.91 -2.88
CA GLY A 89 9.47 -4.83 -2.80
C GLY A 89 10.20 -5.91 -3.63
N GLY A 90 11.53 -5.81 -3.69
CA GLY A 90 12.37 -6.68 -4.53
C GLY A 90 12.58 -8.10 -4.00
N GLY A 91 12.51 -8.31 -2.68
CA GLY A 91 12.73 -9.60 -2.02
C GLY A 91 11.43 -10.30 -1.63
N VAL A 92 10.52 -10.47 -2.60
CA VAL A 92 9.14 -10.87 -2.28
C VAL A 92 9.05 -12.29 -1.72
N SER A 93 8.37 -12.44 -0.59
CA SER A 93 8.07 -13.76 -0.01
C SER A 93 6.64 -14.20 -0.27
N GLN A 94 6.38 -15.51 -0.16
CA GLN A 94 5.02 -16.05 -0.27
C GLN A 94 4.07 -15.43 0.75
N ASP A 95 4.53 -15.21 1.99
CA ASP A 95 3.73 -14.59 3.05
C ASP A 95 3.35 -13.14 2.72
N GLN A 96 4.27 -12.39 2.10
CA GLN A 96 4.00 -11.03 1.64
C GLN A 96 2.93 -11.01 0.55
N VAL A 97 2.98 -11.95 -0.40
CA VAL A 97 1.95 -12.10 -1.43
C VAL A 97 0.59 -12.42 -0.80
N VAL A 98 0.52 -13.34 0.16
CA VAL A 98 -0.73 -13.68 0.86
C VAL A 98 -1.31 -12.46 1.60
N LYS A 99 -0.47 -11.71 2.32
CA LYS A 99 -0.88 -10.48 3.02
C LYS A 99 -1.37 -9.41 2.05
N ALA A 100 -0.70 -9.24 0.92
CA ALA A 100 -1.10 -8.31 -0.14
C ALA A 100 -2.51 -8.61 -0.65
N PHE A 101 -2.82 -9.87 -0.95
CA PHE A 101 -4.18 -10.28 -1.34
C PHE A 101 -5.20 -10.05 -0.22
N GLY A 102 -4.83 -10.31 1.04
CA GLY A 102 -5.68 -10.00 2.19
C GLY A 102 -6.08 -8.52 2.28
N ILE A 103 -5.14 -7.61 2.04
CA ILE A 103 -5.38 -6.17 2.03
C ILE A 103 -6.32 -5.76 0.88
N LEU A 104 -6.10 -6.32 -0.32
CA LEU A 104 -6.91 -6.00 -1.49
C LEU A 104 -8.34 -6.50 -1.37
N THR A 105 -8.52 -7.72 -0.86
CA THR A 105 -9.85 -8.32 -0.66
C THR A 105 -10.60 -7.71 0.52
N GLY A 106 -9.89 -7.19 1.52
CA GLY A 106 -10.48 -6.43 2.63
C GLY A 106 -11.11 -5.09 2.20
N LYS A 107 -10.72 -4.53 1.05
CA LYS A 107 -11.34 -3.33 0.47
C LYS A 107 -12.67 -3.70 -0.19
N SER A 108 -13.74 -3.76 0.61
CA SER A 108 -15.17 -3.84 0.25
C SER A 108 -15.44 -3.94 -1.27
N ASN A 109 -15.33 -5.15 -1.83
CA ASN A 109 -15.74 -5.61 -3.18
C ASN A 109 -15.64 -4.62 -4.37
N SER A 110 -14.76 -3.62 -4.30
CA SER A 110 -14.69 -2.56 -5.31
C SER A 110 -13.74 -2.92 -6.44
N ILE A 111 -12.77 -3.79 -6.14
CA ILE A 111 -11.83 -4.32 -7.11
C ILE A 111 -12.51 -5.46 -7.88
N LEU A 112 -12.59 -5.30 -9.20
CA LEU A 112 -13.09 -6.34 -10.12
C LEU A 112 -11.96 -7.11 -10.77
N ASP A 113 -10.91 -6.40 -11.15
CA ASP A 113 -9.80 -6.93 -11.95
C ASP A 113 -8.49 -6.73 -11.20
N PHE A 114 -7.55 -7.66 -11.41
CA PHE A 114 -6.21 -7.60 -10.86
C PHE A 114 -5.16 -7.60 -11.97
N ILE A 115 -4.22 -6.67 -11.89
CA ILE A 115 -2.99 -6.73 -12.67
C ILE A 115 -1.87 -7.11 -11.71
N ILE A 116 -1.30 -8.29 -11.95
CA ILE A 116 -0.18 -8.83 -11.19
C ILE A 116 1.03 -8.81 -12.10
N THR A 117 2.08 -8.12 -11.69
CA THR A 117 3.32 -8.05 -12.48
C THR A 117 4.50 -8.39 -11.60
N PHE A 118 5.15 -9.50 -11.92
CA PHE A 118 6.41 -9.91 -11.32
C PHE A 118 7.50 -9.90 -12.38
N LEU A 119 8.54 -9.11 -12.14
CA LEU A 119 9.80 -9.27 -12.86
C LEU A 119 10.68 -10.23 -12.05
N SER A 120 10.96 -11.41 -12.61
CA SER A 120 12.05 -12.24 -12.10
C SER A 120 13.36 -11.53 -12.44
N ILE A 121 14.05 -11.05 -11.40
CA ILE A 121 15.42 -10.54 -11.49
C ILE A 121 16.37 -11.66 -11.07
#